data_AF-A0A9W4RD47-F1
#
_entry.id   AF-A0A9W4RD47-F1
#
_cell.length_a   1.000
_cell.length_b   1.000
_cell.length_c   1.000
_cell.angle_alpha   90.00
_cell.angle_beta   90.00
_cell.angle_gamma   90.00
#
_symmetry.space_group_name_H-M   'P 1'
#
loop_
_entity.id
_entity.type
_entity.pdbx_description
1 polymer ?
#
loop_
_entity_poly.entity_id
_entity_poly.type
_entity_poly.pdbx_seq_one_letter_code
_entity_poly.pdbx_strand_id
1 'polypeptide(L)'
;MRALSLVCAAVLPLLLSVAAQAADLSGTPPSRSAPAVCQAWGHSSLAREQNLSVIQDEIQARYAEATKVSVQLATEASRSERITWAYASRTACGIALGMLSYREVDSDRLWNCECYHARMRATMVR
;
A
#
# COMPACT_ATOMS: atom_id res chain seq x y z
N MET A 1 66.34 -19.82 -41.28
CA MET A 1 65.03 -20.37 -41.70
C MET A 1 64.01 -20.02 -40.62
N ARG A 2 62.88 -19.49 -41.10
CA ARG A 2 61.58 -19.16 -40.48
C ARG A 2 61.34 -19.42 -38.98
N ALA A 3 60.73 -18.40 -38.39
CA ALA A 3 60.16 -18.25 -37.07
C ALA A 3 59.10 -19.30 -36.71
N LEU A 4 58.94 -19.57 -35.42
CA LEU A 4 57.65 -19.92 -34.84
C LEU A 4 57.54 -19.28 -33.45
N SER A 5 56.72 -18.23 -33.36
CA SER A 5 56.31 -17.56 -32.14
C SER A 5 55.31 -18.43 -31.38
N LEU A 6 55.45 -18.55 -30.06
CA LEU A 6 54.39 -19.03 -29.17
C LEU A 6 54.28 -18.08 -27.98
N VAL A 7 53.23 -17.26 -28.06
CA VAL A 7 52.79 -16.27 -27.08
C VAL A 7 52.13 -17.03 -25.92
N CYS A 8 52.73 -16.96 -24.72
CA CYS A 8 52.06 -17.39 -23.49
C CYS A 8 50.96 -16.36 -23.15
N ALA A 9 49.73 -16.64 -23.57
CA ALA A 9 48.56 -15.90 -23.15
C ALA A 9 48.25 -16.19 -21.67
N ALA A 10 48.42 -15.18 -20.81
CA ALA A 10 47.92 -15.21 -19.45
C ALA A 10 46.38 -15.12 -19.49
N VAL A 11 45.70 -16.21 -19.12
CA VAL A 11 44.23 -16.23 -19.00
C VAL A 11 43.86 -15.78 -17.60
N LEU A 12 43.47 -14.52 -17.47
CA LEU A 12 42.81 -13.95 -16.30
C LEU A 12 41.42 -14.60 -16.16
N PRO A 13 41.05 -15.23 -15.02
CA PRO A 13 39.67 -15.67 -14.84
C PRO A 13 38.78 -14.44 -14.57
N LEU A 14 37.97 -14.08 -15.57
CA LEU A 14 36.86 -13.14 -15.42
C LEU A 14 35.83 -13.75 -14.45
N LEU A 15 35.71 -13.12 -13.28
CA LEU A 15 34.61 -13.35 -12.34
C LEU A 15 33.28 -13.04 -13.06
N LEU A 16 32.55 -14.09 -13.41
CA LEU A 16 31.15 -13.99 -13.85
C LEU A 16 30.31 -13.61 -12.63
N SER A 17 30.11 -12.31 -12.45
CA SER A 17 29.07 -11.76 -11.58
C SER A 17 27.71 -12.16 -12.15
N VAL A 18 27.13 -13.23 -11.61
CA VAL A 18 25.76 -13.65 -11.92
C VAL A 18 24.85 -12.51 -11.44
N ALA A 19 24.24 -11.77 -12.38
CA ALA A 19 23.20 -10.81 -12.06
C ALA A 19 22.00 -11.58 -11.52
N ALA A 20 21.83 -11.59 -10.20
CA ALA A 20 20.61 -12.03 -9.56
C ALA A 20 19.49 -11.07 -9.98
N GLN A 21 18.71 -11.45 -11.00
CA GLN A 21 17.49 -10.74 -11.33
C GLN A 21 16.47 -11.10 -10.26
N ALA A 22 16.06 -10.11 -9.46
CA ALA A 22 14.86 -10.23 -8.66
C ALA A 22 13.69 -10.49 -9.62
N ALA A 23 13.07 -11.67 -9.50
CA ALA A 23 11.82 -11.97 -10.19
C ALA A 23 10.70 -11.18 -9.50
N ASP A 24 10.64 -9.87 -9.76
CA ASP A 24 9.44 -9.10 -9.46
C ASP A 24 8.32 -9.68 -10.31
N LEU A 25 7.26 -10.16 -9.64
CA LEU A 25 6.01 -10.62 -10.24
C LEU A 25 5.32 -9.44 -10.96
N SER A 26 5.87 -9.04 -12.10
CA SER A 26 5.35 -8.06 -13.05
C SER A 26 4.31 -8.73 -13.95
N GLY A 27 3.33 -9.37 -13.32
CA GLY A 27 2.08 -9.77 -13.96
C GLY A 27 1.06 -8.66 -13.76
N THR A 28 1.24 -7.52 -14.42
CA THR A 28 0.26 -6.41 -14.36
C THR A 28 -0.84 -6.65 -15.39
N PRO A 29 -2.08 -7.00 -15.01
CA PRO A 29 -3.19 -6.86 -15.95
C PRO A 29 -3.44 -5.36 -16.25
N PRO A 30 -3.91 -5.02 -17.46
CA PRO A 30 -4.04 -3.64 -17.89
C PRO A 30 -5.03 -2.85 -17.00
N SER A 31 -4.57 -1.66 -16.60
CA SER A 31 -5.31 -0.62 -15.88
C SER A 31 -6.71 -0.42 -16.44
N ARG A 32 -7.73 -0.82 -15.67
CA ARG A 32 -9.09 -0.28 -15.76
C ARG A 32 -9.35 0.47 -14.47
N SER A 33 -9.22 1.80 -14.58
CA SER A 33 -9.28 2.78 -13.49
C SER A 33 -8.11 2.63 -12.52
N ALA A 34 -7.05 3.43 -12.68
CA ALA A 34 -6.03 3.53 -11.65
C ALA A 34 -6.73 3.83 -10.31
N PRO A 35 -6.55 3.01 -9.27
CA PRO A 35 -7.14 3.30 -7.97
C PRO A 35 -6.64 4.67 -7.51
N ALA A 36 -7.53 5.48 -6.92
CA ALA A 36 -7.17 6.81 -6.42
C ALA A 36 -5.88 6.70 -5.59
N VAL A 37 -4.82 7.39 -6.03
CA VAL A 37 -3.53 7.35 -5.35
C VAL A 37 -3.69 8.13 -4.06
N CYS A 38 -3.56 7.46 -2.92
CA CYS A 38 -3.44 8.13 -1.64
C CYS A 38 -2.08 8.78 -1.57
N GLN A 39 -2.04 10.11 -1.70
CA GLN A 39 -0.83 10.86 -1.41
C GLN A 39 -0.49 10.75 0.08
N ALA A 40 0.79 10.88 0.43
CA ALA A 40 1.27 10.78 1.80
C ALA A 40 0.64 11.82 2.75
N TRP A 41 0.06 12.87 2.17
CA TRP A 41 -0.54 14.04 2.79
C TRP A 41 -1.71 14.46 1.91
N GLY A 42 -2.74 15.03 2.52
CA GLY A 42 -3.93 15.46 1.79
C GLY A 42 -4.93 16.17 2.69
N HIS A 43 -5.97 16.72 2.07
CA HIS A 43 -7.01 17.45 2.79
C HIS A 43 -8.11 16.50 3.22
N SER A 44 -8.23 16.29 4.53
CA SER A 44 -9.36 15.56 5.06
C SER A 44 -10.62 16.41 5.00
N SER A 45 -11.70 15.84 4.47
CA SER A 45 -13.00 16.52 4.48
C SER A 45 -13.55 16.60 5.90
N LEU A 46 -13.33 15.55 6.70
CA LEU A 46 -13.70 15.48 8.10
C LEU A 46 -12.90 16.44 8.99
N ALA A 47 -11.66 16.79 8.65
CA ALA A 47 -10.90 17.78 9.42
C ALA A 47 -11.51 19.19 9.39
N ARG A 48 -12.44 19.45 8.46
CA ARG A 48 -13.19 20.72 8.38
C ARG A 48 -14.48 20.70 9.20
N GLU A 49 -14.89 19.54 9.71
CA GLU A 49 -16.06 19.40 10.56
C GLU A 49 -15.77 20.00 11.95
N GLN A 50 -16.72 20.74 12.50
CA GLN A 50 -16.58 21.41 13.79
C GLN A 50 -17.07 20.51 14.94
N ASN A 51 -17.98 19.59 14.64
CA ASN A 51 -18.52 18.67 15.62
C ASN A 51 -17.67 17.39 15.72
N LEU A 52 -16.90 17.28 16.80
CA LEU A 52 -16.08 16.09 17.09
C LEU A 52 -16.87 14.78 17.10
N SER A 53 -18.13 14.80 17.56
CA SER A 53 -18.96 13.58 17.55
C SER A 53 -19.27 13.10 16.14
N VAL A 54 -19.49 14.02 15.20
CA VAL A 54 -19.70 13.70 13.78
C VAL A 54 -18.42 13.10 13.20
N ILE A 55 -17.25 13.69 13.48
CA ILE A 55 -15.96 13.12 13.03
C ILE A 55 -15.79 11.70 13.58
N GLN A 56 -16.06 11.51 14.88
CA GLN A 56 -15.90 10.22 15.54
C GLN A 56 -16.83 9.16 14.96
N ASP A 57 -18.12 9.47 14.76
CA ASP A 57 -19.10 8.55 14.18
C ASP A 57 -18.72 8.15 12.75
N GLU A 58 -18.29 9.13 11.94
CA GLU A 58 -17.85 8.93 10.56
C GLU A 58 -16.61 8.02 10.48
N ILE A 59 -15.59 8.25 11.32
CA ILE A 59 -14.40 7.39 11.35
C ILE A 59 -14.75 6.01 11.91
N GLN A 60 -15.60 5.92 12.93
CA GLN A 60 -16.05 4.66 13.52
C GLN A 60 -16.79 3.79 12.50
N ALA A 61 -17.66 4.39 11.68
CA ALA A 61 -18.36 3.70 10.60
C ALA A 61 -17.39 3.13 9.56
N ARG A 62 -16.39 3.92 9.14
CA ARG A 62 -15.34 3.47 8.20
C ARG A 62 -14.50 2.33 8.78
N TYR A 63 -14.10 2.45 10.05
CA TYR A 63 -13.36 1.41 10.77
C TYR A 63 -14.16 0.09 10.87
N ALA A 64 -15.45 0.17 11.18
CA ALA A 64 -16.32 -0.99 11.29
C ALA A 64 -16.49 -1.71 9.94
N GLU A 65 -16.70 -0.96 8.85
CA GLU A 65 -16.79 -1.53 7.50
C GLU A 65 -15.47 -2.20 7.10
N ALA A 66 -14.33 -1.52 7.29
CA ALA A 66 -13.02 -2.07 6.98
C ALA A 66 -12.68 -3.31 7.81
N THR A 67 -13.07 -3.31 9.09
CA THR A 67 -12.93 -4.48 9.96
C THR A 67 -13.73 -5.66 9.41
N LYS A 68 -15.01 -5.45 9.09
CA LYS A 68 -15.86 -6.49 8.51
C LYS A 68 -15.25 -7.09 7.25
N VAL A 69 -14.80 -6.26 6.31
CA VAL A 69 -14.22 -6.70 5.03
C VAL A 69 -12.91 -7.44 5.27
N SER A 70 -12.02 -6.91 6.11
CA SER A 70 -10.72 -7.55 6.40
C SER A 70 -10.90 -8.93 7.04
N VAL A 71 -11.85 -9.09 7.96
CA VAL A 71 -12.16 -10.37 8.61
C VAL A 71 -12.81 -11.35 7.63
N GLN A 72 -13.74 -10.89 6.78
CA GLN A 72 -14.40 -11.75 5.78
C GLN A 72 -13.41 -12.34 4.76
N LEU A 73 -12.37 -11.59 4.40
CA LEU A 73 -11.37 -11.99 3.41
C LEU A 73 -10.14 -12.65 4.03
N ALA A 74 -10.04 -12.68 5.37
CA ALA A 74 -8.88 -13.15 6.12
C ALA A 74 -8.56 -14.60 5.77
N THR A 75 -7.61 -14.76 4.86
CA THR A 75 -6.92 -16.00 4.54
C THR A 75 -5.44 -15.65 4.51
N GLU A 76 -4.60 -16.44 5.19
CA GLU A 76 -3.19 -16.10 5.45
C GLU A 76 -2.38 -15.83 4.18
N ALA A 77 -2.80 -16.40 3.04
CA ALA A 77 -2.16 -16.24 1.73
C ALA A 77 -2.88 -15.26 0.79
N SER A 78 -3.88 -14.50 1.25
CA SER A 78 -4.64 -13.58 0.40
C SER A 78 -3.76 -12.47 -0.15
N ARG A 79 -3.67 -12.41 -1.49
CA ARG A 79 -3.03 -11.32 -2.23
C ARG A 79 -4.03 -10.37 -2.90
N SER A 80 -5.30 -10.43 -2.45
CA SER A 80 -6.34 -9.61 -3.07
C SER A 80 -6.09 -8.12 -2.77
N GLU A 81 -6.25 -7.26 -3.78
CA GLU A 81 -6.13 -5.82 -3.53
C GLU A 81 -7.15 -5.34 -2.48
N ARG A 82 -8.31 -5.98 -2.43
CA ARG A 82 -9.39 -5.71 -1.49
C ARG A 82 -8.98 -5.93 -0.04
N ILE A 83 -8.31 -7.05 0.28
CA ILE A 83 -7.86 -7.31 1.66
C ILE A 83 -6.76 -6.32 2.07
N THR A 84 -5.86 -5.98 1.14
CA THR A 84 -4.79 -4.99 1.40
C THR A 84 -5.37 -3.64 1.81
N TRP A 85 -6.33 -3.11 1.04
CA TRP A 85 -6.96 -1.83 1.36
C TRP A 85 -7.87 -1.93 2.59
N ALA A 86 -8.51 -3.07 2.84
CA ALA A 86 -9.28 -3.27 4.06
C ALA A 86 -8.41 -3.20 5.32
N TYR A 87 -7.24 -3.86 5.33
CA TYR A 87 -6.30 -3.75 6.45
C TYR A 87 -5.73 -2.35 6.60
N ALA A 88 -5.31 -1.71 5.49
CA ALA A 88 -4.80 -0.34 5.54
C ALA A 88 -5.85 0.65 6.08
N SER A 89 -7.10 0.53 5.61
CA SER A 89 -8.22 1.35 6.08
C SER A 89 -8.51 1.10 7.57
N ARG A 90 -8.62 -0.16 7.98
CA ARG A 90 -8.84 -0.52 9.39
C ARG A 90 -7.76 0.08 10.29
N THR A 91 -6.48 -0.06 9.93
CA THR A 91 -5.36 0.47 10.71
C THR A 91 -5.39 2.00 10.79
N ALA A 92 -5.54 2.69 9.64
CA ALA A 92 -5.54 4.15 9.63
C ALA A 92 -6.73 4.75 10.38
N CYS A 93 -7.93 4.19 10.20
CA CYS A 93 -9.11 4.64 10.94
C CYS A 93 -9.00 4.31 12.43
N GLY A 94 -8.39 3.18 12.81
CA GLY A 94 -8.12 2.85 14.21
C GLY A 94 -7.18 3.85 14.88
N ILE A 95 -6.11 4.27 14.18
CA ILE A 95 -5.21 5.32 14.66
C ILE A 95 -5.96 6.65 14.82
N ALA A 96 -6.76 7.04 13.83
CA ALA A 96 -7.56 8.27 13.89
C ALA A 96 -8.55 8.26 15.08
N LEU A 97 -9.23 7.13 15.34
CA LEU A 97 -10.08 6.97 16.54
C LEU A 97 -9.27 7.12 17.83
N GLY A 98 -8.06 6.58 17.87
CA GLY A 98 -7.13 6.74 18.98
C GLY A 98 -6.83 8.22 19.27
N MET A 99 -6.50 9.00 18.23
CA MET A 99 -6.26 10.44 18.37
C MET A 99 -7.52 11.20 18.86
N LEU A 100 -8.69 10.88 18.30
CA LEU A 100 -9.95 11.48 18.69
C LEU A 100 -10.33 11.17 20.15
N SER A 101 -9.87 10.05 20.72
CA SER A 101 -10.07 9.74 22.15
C SER A 101 -9.40 10.76 23.08
N TYR A 102 -8.33 11.42 22.59
CA TYR A 102 -7.67 12.54 23.26
C TYR A 102 -8.22 13.91 22.81
N ARG A 103 -9.31 13.94 22.05
CA ARG A 103 -9.89 15.12 21.40
C ARG A 103 -8.96 15.80 20.39
N GLU A 104 -7.99 15.07 19.85
CA GLU A 104 -7.05 15.58 18.85
C GLU A 104 -7.58 15.33 17.44
N VAL A 105 -7.71 16.41 16.66
CA VAL A 105 -8.09 16.37 15.25
C VAL A 105 -6.82 16.48 14.40
N ASP A 106 -6.27 15.33 14.02
CA ASP A 106 -5.12 15.25 13.13
C ASP A 106 -5.60 15.05 11.69
N SER A 107 -5.47 16.10 10.87
CA SER A 107 -5.91 16.11 9.47
C SER A 107 -5.27 15.00 8.64
N ASP A 108 -4.00 14.68 8.87
CA ASP A 108 -3.30 13.67 8.09
C ASP A 108 -3.76 12.26 8.47
N ARG A 109 -4.07 12.02 9.75
CA ARG A 109 -4.65 10.73 10.19
C ARG A 109 -6.07 10.55 9.66
N LEU A 110 -6.88 11.59 9.68
CA LEU A 110 -8.22 11.56 9.10
C LEU A 110 -8.17 11.34 7.59
N TRP A 111 -7.28 12.05 6.88
CA TRP A 111 -7.06 11.89 5.45
C TRP A 111 -6.67 10.45 5.08
N ASN A 112 -5.74 9.85 5.82
CA ASN A 112 -5.33 8.46 5.58
C ASN A 112 -6.50 7.47 5.76
N CYS A 113 -7.33 7.66 6.79
CA CYS A 113 -8.53 6.85 6.98
C CYS A 113 -9.50 6.98 5.80
N GLU A 114 -9.84 8.22 5.41
CA GLU A 114 -10.75 8.50 4.29
C GLU A 114 -10.24 7.90 2.98
N CYS A 115 -8.96 8.11 2.67
CA CYS A 115 -8.39 7.68 1.40
C CYS A 115 -8.30 6.15 1.30
N TYR A 116 -7.79 5.47 2.34
CA TYR A 116 -7.71 4.00 2.31
C TYR A 116 -9.07 3.33 2.34
N HIS A 117 -10.05 3.92 3.03
CA HIS A 117 -11.43 3.45 3.00
C HIS A 117 -12.04 3.58 1.59
N ALA A 118 -11.82 4.72 0.92
CA ALA A 118 -12.25 4.92 -0.46
C ALA A 118 -11.61 3.91 -1.43
N ARG A 119 -10.31 3.63 -1.28
CA ARG A 119 -9.61 2.60 -2.08
C ARG A 119 -10.17 1.21 -1.83
N MET A 120 -10.41 0.86 -0.57
CA MET A 120 -11.05 -0.41 -0.22
C MET A 120 -12.40 -0.54 -0.95
N ARG A 121 -13.27 0.46 -0.85
CA ARG A 121 -14.58 0.44 -1.53
C ARG A 121 -14.46 0.35 -3.05
N ALA A 122 -13.48 1.02 -3.65
CA ALA A 122 -13.23 0.95 -5.09
C ALA A 122 -12.90 -0.48 -5.57
N THR A 123 -12.31 -1.32 -4.71
CA THR A 123 -12.07 -2.74 -5.02
C THR A 123 -13.28 -3.66 -4.79
N MET A 124 -14.35 -3.18 -4.15
CA MET A 124 -15.57 -3.99 -3.90
C MET A 124 -16.56 -3.94 -5.06
N VAL A 125 -16.56 -2.85 -5.83
CA VAL A 125 -17.46 -2.62 -6.97
C VAL A 125 -16.94 -3.28 -8.27
N ARG A 126 -15.78 -3.96 -8.19
CA ARG A 126 -15.19 -4.76 -9.27
C ARG A 126 -15.47 -6.24 -9.05
#